data_AF-A0A8H7Q605-F1
#
_entry.id   AF-A0A8H7Q605-F1
#
_cell.length_a   1.000
_cell.length_b   1.000
_cell.length_c   1.000
_cell.angle_alpha   90.00
_cell.angle_beta   90.00
_cell.angle_gamma   90.00
#
_symmetry.space_group_name_H-M   'P 1'
#
loop_
_entity.id
_entity.type
_entity.pdbx_description
1 polymer ?
#
loop_
_entity_poly.entity_id
_entity_poly.type
_entity_poly.pdbx_seq_one_letter_code
_entity_poly.pdbx_strand_id
1 'polypeptide(L)'
;MVTPRDNGIKLQWSTKNDIDLLCSAMEPVFQPPGEKVDFVTYLVGDQYKRWALGESSFMTPEDTIFATDTNTKEEKIVAFTTLWKDQQLYRGISFSIGRVEFVGVVGEYRNQGLMPRIMDAVHKASDLRGDLLQTIVGISYYYRQFDYEYALDIGRRSKTWLNSIPSLQSDEKELITPRAATLEDSDTILMFDQELSLQSCNYAPLRREYLETQIKGNSTASPFQRKVVMFEQDGQAIGYFMMHNYADPSAISVLHIAFNSNINLPTIINSILRGIVQYSRHSYGEASCENLTAIFWHYSEWHPFFNSLPSCNRSYTSLPDEAYSTYVRIPNYANFIRHIIPVLNDRLANAKSWSCYNGVLHIHNYTKKYMGVRIHIDDGQVSKVEDWFPIDRQQPVSNQIQFPPLTFTNILLGNKSLEELQIVYPDIAASDFTVQLVNVLFPKSVSINHNWSSGNTCDIDEALVQKLKEFRFKKYSQGNAAFVLKVDKKNLKIVEDEEYDDITVEDLVEELPENAPRFIILSYELKHKDGRQSFPLVFIYWSPKDVNPSLHMLYATARTYLQEKIDVTRGFDIRDNEELTDEFLTSQLMP
;
A
#
# COMPACT_ATOMS: atom_id res chain seq x y z
N MET A 1 17.75 40.30 -1.77
CA MET A 1 17.79 39.75 -3.14
C MET A 1 19.23 39.38 -3.43
N VAL A 2 19.54 38.09 -3.35
CA VAL A 2 20.81 37.53 -3.84
C VAL A 2 20.47 36.97 -5.22
N THR A 3 21.11 37.49 -6.27
CA THR A 3 21.04 36.93 -7.62
C THR A 3 21.39 35.44 -7.55
N PRO A 4 20.63 34.52 -8.17
CA PRO A 4 21.03 33.12 -8.19
C PRO A 4 22.38 33.03 -8.91
N ARG A 5 23.42 32.59 -8.21
CA ARG A 5 24.59 32.04 -8.91
C ARG A 5 24.06 30.84 -9.69
N ASP A 6 24.40 30.81 -10.97
CA ASP A 6 24.13 29.67 -11.82
C ASP A 6 25.05 28.55 -11.34
N ASN A 7 24.59 27.78 -10.35
CA ASN A 7 25.38 26.74 -9.68
C ASN A 7 25.57 25.49 -10.58
N GLY A 8 25.25 25.58 -11.87
CA GLY A 8 25.22 24.46 -12.79
C GLY A 8 24.19 23.40 -12.39
N ILE A 9 23.07 23.79 -11.76
CA ILE A 9 21.98 22.86 -11.43
C ILE A 9 20.71 23.25 -12.16
N LYS A 10 20.23 22.37 -13.03
CA LYS A 10 19.01 22.53 -13.82
C LYS A 10 17.88 21.68 -13.22
N LEU A 11 16.69 22.24 -13.07
CA LEU A 11 15.48 21.47 -12.73
C LEU A 11 14.64 21.26 -13.99
N GLN A 12 14.10 20.06 -14.16
CA GLN A 12 13.16 19.74 -15.23
C GLN A 12 12.17 18.65 -14.80
N TRP A 13 11.00 18.66 -15.43
CA TRP A 13 10.06 17.54 -15.37
C TRP A 13 10.52 16.45 -16.32
N SER A 14 10.27 15.21 -15.95
CA SER A 14 10.70 14.03 -16.68
C SER A 14 9.93 13.84 -17.96
N THR A 15 10.54 13.05 -18.83
CA THR A 15 9.95 12.48 -20.03
C THR A 15 10.15 10.98 -19.97
N LYS A 16 9.55 10.26 -20.93
CA LYS A 16 9.76 8.82 -21.09
C LYS A 16 11.24 8.42 -21.22
N ASN A 17 12.08 9.31 -21.78
CA ASN A 17 13.51 9.03 -21.99
C ASN A 17 14.33 9.14 -20.70
N ASP A 18 13.80 9.79 -19.66
CA ASP A 18 14.52 10.02 -18.40
C ASP A 18 14.34 8.89 -17.39
N ILE A 19 13.38 7.98 -17.63
CA ILE A 19 12.98 6.97 -16.64
C ILE A 19 14.13 6.05 -16.23
N ASP A 20 14.93 5.57 -17.18
CA ASP A 20 16.07 4.71 -16.86
C ASP A 20 17.12 5.43 -16.00
N LEU A 21 17.39 6.70 -16.31
CA LEU A 21 18.32 7.54 -15.54
C LEU A 21 17.79 7.84 -14.14
N LEU A 22 16.48 8.06 -14.01
CA LEU A 22 15.80 8.25 -12.72
C LEU A 22 15.88 6.99 -11.85
N CYS A 23 15.63 5.81 -12.41
CA CYS A 23 15.80 4.55 -11.70
C CYS A 23 17.21 4.42 -11.12
N SER A 24 18.25 4.63 -11.95
CA SER A 24 19.65 4.57 -11.50
C SER A 24 19.99 5.60 -10.42
N ALA A 25 19.34 6.77 -10.43
CA ALA A 25 19.52 7.78 -9.39
C ALA A 25 18.76 7.46 -8.08
N MET A 26 17.62 6.78 -8.18
CA MET A 26 16.77 6.41 -7.04
C MET A 26 17.38 5.31 -6.17
N GLU A 27 17.91 4.27 -6.80
CA GLU A 27 18.46 3.08 -6.15
C GLU A 27 19.39 3.40 -4.96
N PRO A 28 20.48 4.19 -5.10
CA PRO A 28 21.39 4.46 -3.99
C PRO A 28 20.78 5.35 -2.89
N VAL A 29 19.70 6.08 -3.18
CA VAL A 29 19.07 6.99 -2.21
C VAL A 29 18.19 6.23 -1.22
N PHE A 30 17.48 5.21 -1.70
CA PHE A 30 16.57 4.43 -0.86
C PHE A 30 17.23 3.22 -0.19
N GLN A 31 18.47 2.90 -0.57
CA GLN A 31 19.23 1.80 0.03
C GLN A 31 19.44 1.99 1.55
N PRO A 32 19.02 1.02 2.39
CA PRO A 32 19.25 1.04 3.83
C PRO A 32 20.75 0.87 4.17
N PRO A 33 21.28 1.54 5.20
CA PRO A 33 22.66 1.37 5.62
C PRO A 33 22.96 -0.08 6.05
N GLY A 34 23.97 -0.69 5.42
CA GLY A 34 24.43 -2.04 5.79
C GLY A 34 23.71 -3.20 5.09
N GLU A 35 22.70 -2.93 4.27
CA GLU A 35 22.07 -3.94 3.42
C GLU A 35 22.75 -4.02 2.04
N LYS A 36 23.00 -5.26 1.57
CA LYS A 36 23.46 -5.49 0.18
C LYS A 36 22.41 -4.94 -0.79
N VAL A 37 22.88 -4.44 -1.93
CA VAL A 37 22.23 -3.63 -2.98
C VAL A 37 20.87 -4.16 -3.51
N ASP A 38 20.39 -5.30 -3.05
CA ASP A 38 19.55 -6.16 -3.87
C ASP A 38 18.05 -6.12 -3.54
N PHE A 39 17.64 -5.81 -2.29
CA PHE A 39 16.23 -5.73 -1.91
C PHE A 39 15.57 -4.42 -2.37
N VAL A 40 16.28 -3.29 -2.23
CA VAL A 40 15.70 -1.96 -2.46
C VAL A 40 15.86 -1.46 -3.89
N THR A 41 16.94 -1.86 -4.59
CA THR A 41 17.11 -1.57 -6.03
C THR A 41 15.96 -2.14 -6.86
N TYR A 42 15.55 -3.37 -6.52
CA TYR A 42 14.44 -4.06 -7.18
C TYR A 42 13.07 -3.46 -6.84
N LEU A 43 12.80 -3.14 -5.57
CA LEU A 43 11.48 -2.64 -5.15
C LEU A 43 11.18 -1.19 -5.53
N VAL A 44 12.20 -0.34 -5.65
CA VAL A 44 12.01 1.10 -5.90
C VAL A 44 12.21 1.42 -7.37
N GLY A 45 13.33 0.99 -7.97
CA GLY A 45 13.68 1.32 -9.36
C GLY A 45 12.75 0.66 -10.38
N ASP A 46 12.57 -0.66 -10.30
CA ASP A 46 11.68 -1.40 -11.23
C ASP A 46 10.22 -0.98 -11.06
N GLN A 47 9.77 -0.89 -9.80
CA GLN A 47 8.40 -0.52 -9.51
C GLN A 47 8.08 0.89 -10.00
N TYR A 48 8.99 1.84 -9.76
CA TYR A 48 8.89 3.20 -10.30
C TYR A 48 8.83 3.18 -11.83
N LYS A 49 9.74 2.46 -12.49
CA LYS A 49 9.77 2.36 -13.96
C LYS A 49 8.44 1.89 -14.52
N ARG A 50 7.86 0.87 -13.92
CA ARG A 50 6.61 0.25 -14.40
C ARG A 50 5.40 1.14 -14.16
N TRP A 51 5.33 1.78 -12.99
CA TRP A 51 4.32 2.79 -12.73
C TRP A 51 4.43 3.98 -13.68
N ALA A 52 5.65 4.48 -13.91
CA ALA A 52 5.89 5.55 -14.87
C ALA A 52 5.50 5.15 -16.29
N LEU A 53 5.75 3.89 -16.69
CA LEU A 53 5.50 3.40 -18.05
C LEU A 53 4.08 2.83 -18.28
N GLY A 54 3.15 3.07 -17.36
CA GLY A 54 1.71 2.86 -17.60
C GLY A 54 1.04 1.76 -16.79
N GLU A 55 1.74 1.13 -15.83
CA GLU A 55 1.14 0.15 -14.93
C GLU A 55 0.47 0.78 -13.69
N SER A 56 0.48 2.10 -13.57
CA SER A 56 -0.17 2.84 -12.49
C SER A 56 -1.08 3.91 -13.06
N SER A 57 -2.28 4.04 -12.48
CA SER A 57 -3.16 5.18 -12.76
C SER A 57 -2.84 6.42 -11.90
N PHE A 58 -1.80 6.37 -11.06
CA PHE A 58 -1.38 7.49 -10.22
C PHE A 58 -0.31 8.38 -10.86
N MET A 59 0.43 7.89 -11.85
CA MET A 59 1.53 8.64 -12.45
C MET A 59 1.73 8.32 -13.92
N THR A 60 2.43 9.21 -14.60
CA THR A 60 2.89 9.12 -15.97
C THR A 60 4.40 9.34 -16.02
N PRO A 61 5.06 9.16 -17.18
CA PRO A 61 6.48 9.49 -17.31
C PRO A 61 6.80 10.97 -17.11
N GLU A 62 5.81 11.86 -17.02
CA GLU A 62 5.96 13.31 -16.93
C GLU A 62 5.77 13.87 -15.51
N ASP A 63 5.45 13.00 -14.55
CA ASP A 63 5.10 13.42 -13.18
C ASP A 63 6.29 13.46 -12.21
N THR A 64 7.53 13.26 -12.70
CA THR A 64 8.73 13.32 -11.86
C THR A 64 9.53 14.57 -12.14
N ILE A 65 9.74 15.39 -11.13
CA ILE A 65 10.68 16.50 -11.23
C ILE A 65 12.04 16.06 -10.71
N PHE A 66 13.10 16.45 -11.40
CA PHE A 66 14.46 16.16 -10.99
C PHE A 66 15.42 17.31 -11.27
N ALA A 67 16.57 17.26 -10.61
CA ALA A 67 17.67 18.18 -10.79
C ALA A 67 18.86 17.44 -11.41
N THR A 68 19.51 18.06 -12.40
CA THR A 68 20.78 17.60 -12.99
C THR A 68 21.91 18.55 -12.68
N ASP A 69 23.11 17.99 -12.45
CA ASP A 69 24.35 18.76 -12.40
C ASP A 69 24.92 18.89 -13.81
N THR A 70 25.00 20.12 -14.31
CA THR A 70 25.51 20.46 -15.64
C THR A 70 27.02 20.76 -15.62
N ASN A 71 27.67 20.72 -14.47
CA ASN A 71 29.12 20.89 -14.36
C ASN A 71 29.87 19.57 -14.65
N THR A 72 29.17 18.43 -14.62
CA THR A 72 29.73 17.13 -14.95
C THR A 72 29.64 16.86 -16.45
N LYS A 73 30.60 16.10 -17.00
CA LYS A 73 30.59 15.70 -18.42
C LYS A 73 29.45 14.72 -18.75
N GLU A 74 28.97 14.01 -17.74
CA GLU A 74 27.84 13.09 -17.81
C GLU A 74 26.62 13.77 -17.16
N GLU A 75 25.45 13.66 -17.79
CA GLU A 75 24.20 14.18 -17.24
C GLU A 75 23.81 13.32 -16.02
N LYS A 76 24.09 13.83 -14.82
CA LYS A 76 23.83 13.13 -13.56
C LYS A 76 22.61 13.72 -12.88
N ILE A 77 21.61 12.88 -12.60
CA ILE A 77 20.48 13.27 -11.73
C ILE A 77 20.95 13.25 -10.27
N VAL A 78 20.71 14.35 -9.56
CA VAL A 78 21.25 14.59 -8.21
C VAL A 78 20.17 14.76 -7.14
N ALA A 79 18.94 15.04 -7.55
CA ALA A 79 17.77 15.08 -6.67
C ALA A 79 16.50 14.87 -7.50
N PHE A 80 15.45 14.30 -6.90
CA PHE A 80 14.21 14.00 -7.60
C PHE A 80 13.03 13.86 -6.62
N THR A 81 11.81 13.97 -7.14
CA THR A 81 10.57 13.54 -6.50
C THR A 81 9.46 13.37 -7.53
N THR A 82 8.48 12.53 -7.22
CA THR A 82 7.33 12.27 -8.08
C THR A 82 6.06 12.88 -7.48
N LEU A 83 5.24 13.52 -8.32
CA LEU A 83 3.93 14.05 -7.95
C LEU A 83 2.82 13.17 -8.53
N TRP A 84 2.40 12.16 -7.77
CA TRP A 84 1.26 11.34 -8.12
C TRP A 84 -0.04 12.13 -8.10
N LYS A 85 -0.95 11.76 -8.99
CA LYS A 85 -2.34 12.22 -9.04
C LYS A 85 -3.23 11.19 -8.36
N ASP A 86 -3.94 11.62 -7.33
CA ASP A 86 -4.86 10.76 -6.61
C ASP A 86 -6.21 11.45 -6.34
N GLN A 87 -7.18 10.70 -5.85
CA GLN A 87 -8.51 11.14 -5.48
C GLN A 87 -8.78 10.70 -4.04
N GLN A 88 -9.41 11.58 -3.27
CA GLN A 88 -9.95 11.25 -1.96
C GLN A 88 -11.41 11.67 -1.88
N LEU A 89 -12.13 11.16 -0.89
CA LEU A 89 -13.50 11.55 -0.58
C LEU A 89 -13.53 12.24 0.79
N TYR A 90 -14.23 13.37 0.89
CA TYR A 90 -14.58 13.99 2.17
C TYR A 90 -16.06 13.75 2.44
N ARG A 91 -16.41 12.82 3.35
CA ARG A 91 -17.80 12.37 3.57
C ARG A 91 -18.52 12.03 2.25
N GLY A 92 -17.84 11.29 1.37
CA GLY A 92 -18.34 10.91 0.04
C GLY A 92 -18.17 11.96 -1.06
N ILE A 93 -17.77 13.20 -0.75
CA ILE A 93 -17.51 14.23 -1.78
C ILE A 93 -16.09 14.07 -2.32
N SER A 94 -15.97 13.74 -3.61
CA SER A 94 -14.68 13.52 -4.27
C SER A 94 -13.87 14.80 -4.48
N PHE A 95 -12.55 14.73 -4.29
CA PHE A 95 -11.59 15.78 -4.61
C PHE A 95 -10.23 15.21 -5.02
N SER A 96 -9.50 15.98 -5.85
CA SER A 96 -8.15 15.66 -6.29
C SER A 96 -7.09 16.00 -5.24
N ILE A 97 -6.06 15.15 -5.15
CA ILE A 97 -4.90 15.39 -4.31
C ILE A 97 -3.58 15.16 -5.07
N GLY A 98 -2.54 15.85 -4.62
CA GLY A 98 -1.17 15.61 -5.05
C GLY A 98 -0.40 14.76 -4.05
N ARG A 99 -0.04 13.54 -4.40
CA ARG A 99 0.78 12.68 -3.54
C ARG A 99 2.25 12.82 -3.91
N VAL A 100 3.06 13.27 -2.97
CA VAL A 100 4.49 13.42 -3.19
C VAL A 100 5.17 12.13 -2.75
N GLU A 101 5.81 11.46 -3.71
CA GLU A 101 6.44 10.15 -3.55
C GLU A 101 7.89 10.19 -4.05
N PHE A 102 8.67 9.15 -3.73
CA PHE A 102 10.06 8.99 -4.16
C PHE A 102 10.92 10.24 -3.95
N VAL A 103 10.90 10.83 -2.76
CA VAL A 103 11.69 12.04 -2.46
C VAL A 103 13.15 11.67 -2.19
N GLY A 104 14.08 12.23 -2.98
CA GLY A 104 15.49 11.85 -2.87
C GLY A 104 16.49 12.94 -3.23
N VAL A 105 17.62 12.92 -2.53
CA VAL A 105 18.84 13.70 -2.86
C VAL A 105 20.05 12.79 -2.73
N VAL A 106 20.83 12.70 -3.82
CA VAL A 106 22.08 11.94 -3.88
C VAL A 106 23.06 12.46 -2.82
N GLY A 107 23.76 11.55 -2.14
CA GLY A 107 24.50 11.84 -0.90
C GLY A 107 25.41 13.06 -0.95
N GLU A 108 26.22 13.20 -1.99
CA GLU A 108 27.18 14.30 -2.18
C GLU A 108 26.52 15.66 -2.50
N TYR A 109 25.24 15.68 -2.88
CA TYR A 109 24.46 16.87 -3.21
C TYR A 109 23.53 17.32 -2.07
N ARG A 110 23.57 16.65 -0.91
CA ARG A 110 22.78 17.02 0.26
C ARG A 110 23.23 18.38 0.83
N ASN A 111 22.31 19.05 1.53
CA ASN A 111 22.53 20.37 2.16
C ASN A 111 22.86 21.54 1.20
N GLN A 112 22.58 21.39 -0.10
CA GLN A 112 22.81 22.44 -1.11
C GLN A 112 21.54 23.22 -1.49
N GLY A 113 20.44 23.05 -0.76
CA GLY A 113 19.17 23.76 -1.03
C GLY A 113 18.40 23.26 -2.25
N LEU A 114 18.67 22.05 -2.73
CA LEU A 114 17.97 21.45 -3.88
C LEU A 114 16.50 21.10 -3.58
N MET A 115 16.25 20.45 -2.44
CA MET A 115 14.91 19.99 -2.09
C MET A 115 13.88 21.13 -1.94
N PRO A 116 14.19 22.30 -1.32
CA PRO A 116 13.28 23.44 -1.33
C PRO A 116 12.85 23.91 -2.73
N ARG A 117 13.76 23.91 -3.72
CA ARG A 117 13.44 24.28 -5.10
C ARG A 117 12.53 23.26 -5.76
N ILE A 118 12.79 21.98 -5.53
CA ILE A 118 11.98 20.87 -6.03
C ILE A 118 10.57 20.92 -5.42
N MET A 119 10.44 21.04 -4.10
CA MET A 119 9.16 21.08 -3.41
C MET A 119 8.31 22.28 -3.84
N ASP A 120 8.91 23.47 -4.03
CA ASP A 120 8.19 24.65 -4.54
C ASP A 120 7.60 24.40 -5.94
N ALA A 121 8.34 23.73 -6.83
CA ALA A 121 7.86 23.37 -8.15
C ALA A 121 6.74 22.31 -8.10
N VAL A 122 6.87 21.30 -7.22
CA VAL A 122 5.82 20.29 -6.98
C VAL A 122 4.54 20.93 -6.46
N HIS A 123 4.64 21.83 -5.48
CA HIS A 123 3.49 22.53 -4.92
C HIS A 123 2.79 23.38 -5.98
N LYS A 124 3.54 24.12 -6.79
CA LYS A 124 2.97 24.90 -7.90
C LYS A 124 2.29 24.01 -8.93
N ALA A 125 2.88 22.87 -9.28
CA ALA A 125 2.27 21.93 -10.24
C ALA A 125 0.97 21.34 -9.68
N SER A 126 0.95 20.96 -8.40
CA SER A 126 -0.24 20.45 -7.73
C SER A 126 -1.34 21.52 -7.61
N ASP A 127 -0.98 22.76 -7.25
CA ASP A 127 -1.91 23.90 -7.18
C ASP A 127 -2.49 24.23 -8.56
N LEU A 128 -1.67 24.22 -9.63
CA LEU A 128 -2.11 24.42 -11.02
C LEU A 128 -3.02 23.30 -11.54
N ARG A 129 -2.79 22.06 -11.09
CA ARG A 129 -3.64 20.90 -11.39
C ARG A 129 -5.01 20.99 -10.70
N GLY A 130 -5.15 21.86 -9.70
CA GLY A 130 -6.37 22.04 -8.92
C GLY A 130 -6.53 21.04 -7.78
N ASP A 131 -5.43 20.43 -7.33
CA ASP A 131 -5.46 19.55 -6.16
C ASP A 131 -5.80 20.36 -4.90
N LEU A 132 -6.70 19.85 -4.06
CA LEU A 132 -7.12 20.57 -2.85
C LEU A 132 -6.18 20.39 -1.67
N LEU A 133 -5.37 19.32 -1.68
CA LEU A 133 -4.31 19.09 -0.71
C LEU A 133 -3.17 18.28 -1.33
N GLN A 134 -2.03 18.31 -0.67
CA GLN A 134 -0.92 17.40 -0.95
C GLN A 134 -0.63 16.52 0.25
N THR A 135 -0.25 15.27 0.00
CA THR A 135 0.18 14.35 1.05
C THR A 135 1.59 13.84 0.81
N ILE A 136 2.28 13.49 1.89
CA ILE A 136 3.59 12.84 1.84
C ILE A 136 3.79 11.92 3.04
N VAL A 137 4.47 10.81 2.82
CA VAL A 137 5.01 9.95 3.88
C VAL A 137 6.52 10.10 3.89
N GLY A 138 7.13 10.18 5.07
CA GLY A 138 8.59 10.11 5.17
C GLY A 138 9.16 10.55 6.51
N ILE A 139 10.29 11.25 6.47
CA ILE A 139 11.13 11.44 7.66
C ILE A 139 10.45 12.40 8.65
N SER A 140 10.50 12.03 9.94
CA SER A 140 9.97 12.82 11.05
C SER A 140 10.46 14.26 11.02
N TYR A 141 9.55 15.20 11.31
CA TYR A 141 9.71 16.65 11.31
C TYR A 141 10.10 17.33 9.98
N TYR A 142 10.82 16.64 9.08
CA TYR A 142 11.45 17.25 7.91
C TYR A 142 10.46 18.05 7.04
N TYR A 143 9.31 17.48 6.70
CA TYR A 143 8.37 18.13 5.77
C TYR A 143 7.60 19.32 6.36
N ARG A 144 7.66 19.55 7.67
CA ARG A 144 7.07 20.75 8.30
C ARG A 144 7.70 22.05 7.78
N GLN A 145 8.95 21.98 7.31
CA GLN A 145 9.61 23.14 6.69
C GLN A 145 8.99 23.54 5.34
N PHE A 146 8.19 22.65 4.74
CA PHE A 146 7.47 22.84 3.48
C PHE A 146 5.95 22.93 3.69
N ASP A 147 5.53 23.38 4.87
CA ASP A 147 4.14 23.66 5.23
C ASP A 147 3.23 22.43 5.33
N TYR A 148 3.82 21.26 5.61
CA TYR A 148 3.07 20.05 5.93
C TYR A 148 2.85 19.88 7.44
N GLU A 149 1.71 19.31 7.79
CA GLU A 149 1.32 18.94 9.15
C GLU A 149 0.87 17.48 9.20
N TYR A 150 1.15 16.76 10.30
CA TYR A 150 0.56 15.45 10.53
C TYR A 150 -0.94 15.61 10.76
N ALA A 151 -1.75 15.18 9.81
CA ALA A 151 -3.19 15.43 9.86
C ALA A 151 -4.07 14.31 9.25
N LEU A 152 -3.47 13.25 8.74
CA LEU A 152 -4.20 12.07 8.27
C LEU A 152 -3.60 10.84 8.94
N ASP A 153 -4.32 10.28 9.89
CA ASP A 153 -3.87 9.10 10.62
C ASP A 153 -3.76 7.89 9.67
N ILE A 154 -2.64 7.16 9.76
CA ILE A 154 -2.50 5.82 9.15
C ILE A 154 -2.83 4.74 10.20
N GLY A 155 -2.99 5.15 11.47
CA GLY A 155 -3.49 4.32 12.55
C GLY A 155 -2.39 3.63 13.33
N ARG A 156 -2.60 3.48 14.63
CA ARG A 156 -1.82 2.50 15.39
C ARG A 156 -2.36 1.13 15.03
N ARG A 157 -1.49 0.27 14.52
CA ARG A 157 -1.89 -1.10 14.18
C ARG A 157 -2.39 -1.82 15.42
N SER A 158 -3.38 -2.69 15.24
CA SER A 158 -4.00 -3.43 16.34
C SER A 158 -4.05 -4.92 16.04
N LYS A 159 -4.20 -5.73 17.09
CA LYS A 159 -4.28 -7.19 17.02
C LYS A 159 -5.52 -7.71 17.73
N THR A 160 -6.11 -8.74 17.16
CA THR A 160 -7.06 -9.63 17.84
C THR A 160 -6.39 -10.98 18.03
N TRP A 161 -6.19 -11.38 19.28
CA TRP A 161 -5.55 -12.65 19.59
C TRP A 161 -6.50 -13.81 19.27
N LEU A 162 -5.99 -14.88 18.66
CA LEU A 162 -6.86 -16.00 18.27
C LEU A 162 -7.47 -16.70 19.48
N ASN A 163 -6.71 -16.79 20.58
CA ASN A 163 -7.19 -17.38 21.83
C ASN A 163 -8.29 -16.57 22.53
N SER A 164 -8.50 -15.30 22.14
CA SER A 164 -9.57 -14.46 22.68
C SER A 164 -10.87 -14.58 21.89
N ILE A 165 -10.83 -15.22 20.70
CA ILE A 165 -12.01 -15.46 19.89
C ILE A 165 -12.77 -16.66 20.50
N PRO A 166 -14.03 -16.47 20.95
CA PRO A 166 -14.82 -17.57 21.52
C PRO A 166 -14.98 -18.71 20.50
N SER A 167 -14.74 -19.94 20.95
CA SER A 167 -15.02 -21.14 20.14
C SER A 167 -16.51 -21.29 19.87
N LEU A 168 -16.85 -21.84 18.70
CA LEU A 168 -18.22 -22.22 18.37
C LEU A 168 -18.64 -23.39 19.27
N GLN A 169 -19.87 -23.36 19.82
CA GLN A 169 -20.38 -24.50 20.57
C GLN A 169 -20.71 -25.67 19.63
N SER A 170 -20.74 -26.89 20.16
CA SER A 170 -20.85 -28.13 19.37
C SER A 170 -22.11 -28.25 18.51
N ASP A 171 -23.18 -27.55 18.88
CA ASP A 171 -24.48 -27.53 18.21
C ASP A 171 -24.75 -26.25 17.41
N GLU A 172 -23.85 -25.26 17.51
CA GLU A 172 -23.95 -24.00 16.77
C GLU A 172 -23.37 -24.14 15.36
N LYS A 173 -23.84 -23.29 14.45
CA LYS A 173 -23.29 -23.13 13.10
C LYS A 173 -22.75 -21.72 12.93
N GLU A 174 -21.75 -21.57 12.07
CA GLU A 174 -21.33 -20.24 11.67
C GLU A 174 -22.46 -19.49 10.97
N LEU A 175 -22.58 -18.21 11.30
CA LEU A 175 -23.58 -17.31 10.73
C LEU A 175 -23.11 -16.71 9.40
N ILE A 176 -21.80 -16.76 9.15
CA ILE A 176 -21.16 -16.22 7.95
C ILE A 176 -20.25 -17.26 7.32
N THR A 177 -20.12 -17.22 6.01
CA THR A 177 -19.20 -18.08 5.24
C THR A 177 -18.28 -17.21 4.40
N PRO A 178 -16.94 -17.30 4.58
CA PRO A 178 -15.98 -16.59 3.74
C PRO A 178 -15.77 -17.33 2.42
N ARG A 179 -15.64 -16.61 1.31
CA ARG A 179 -15.26 -17.18 0.00
C ARG A 179 -14.38 -16.22 -0.78
N ALA A 180 -13.60 -16.74 -1.72
CA ALA A 180 -12.87 -15.90 -2.67
C ALA A 180 -13.85 -15.01 -3.45
N ALA A 181 -13.47 -13.75 -3.66
CA ALA A 181 -14.19 -12.87 -4.56
C ALA A 181 -13.93 -13.24 -6.02
N THR A 182 -14.93 -12.99 -6.86
CA THR A 182 -14.88 -13.13 -8.31
C THR A 182 -15.07 -11.77 -8.96
N LEU A 183 -14.83 -11.66 -10.26
CA LEU A 183 -15.03 -10.38 -10.96
C LEU A 183 -16.47 -9.90 -10.91
N GLU A 184 -17.44 -10.82 -10.81
CA GLU A 184 -18.86 -10.51 -10.64
C GLU A 184 -19.17 -9.79 -9.32
N ASP A 185 -18.31 -9.95 -8.29
CA ASP A 185 -18.47 -9.29 -6.99
C ASP A 185 -18.02 -7.82 -6.99
N SER A 186 -17.38 -7.34 -8.07
CA SER A 186 -16.67 -6.05 -8.09
C SER A 186 -17.58 -4.86 -7.79
N ASP A 187 -18.79 -4.83 -8.35
CA ASP A 187 -19.77 -3.75 -8.09
C ASP A 187 -20.26 -3.77 -6.64
N THR A 188 -20.51 -4.97 -6.10
CA THR A 188 -20.93 -5.17 -4.71
C THR A 188 -19.84 -4.73 -3.73
N ILE A 189 -18.57 -5.06 -4.01
CA ILE A 189 -17.43 -4.64 -3.18
C ILE A 189 -17.28 -3.13 -3.18
N LEU A 190 -17.35 -2.49 -4.35
CA LEU A 190 -17.26 -1.03 -4.46
C LEU A 190 -18.43 -0.32 -3.77
N MET A 191 -19.61 -0.94 -3.73
CA MET A 191 -20.75 -0.43 -2.95
C MET A 191 -20.45 -0.47 -1.44
N PHE A 192 -19.92 -1.59 -0.91
CA PHE A 192 -19.52 -1.68 0.50
C PHE A 192 -18.43 -0.66 0.87
N ASP A 193 -17.45 -0.47 -0.01
CA ASP A 193 -16.38 0.53 0.13
C ASP A 193 -16.95 1.97 0.15
N GLN A 194 -17.94 2.25 -0.71
CA GLN A 194 -18.62 3.54 -0.75
C GLN A 194 -19.41 3.81 0.53
N GLU A 195 -20.12 2.83 1.09
CA GLU A 195 -20.85 2.98 2.35
C GLU A 195 -19.92 3.31 3.53
N LEU A 196 -18.74 2.68 3.57
CA LEU A 196 -17.69 2.99 4.55
C LEU A 196 -17.14 4.42 4.36
N SER A 197 -17.00 4.88 3.11
CA SER A 197 -16.54 6.25 2.81
C SER A 197 -17.46 7.34 3.37
N LEU A 198 -18.78 7.11 3.39
CA LEU A 198 -19.77 8.07 3.91
C LEU A 198 -19.65 8.26 5.43
N GLN A 199 -19.14 7.25 6.14
CA GLN A 199 -18.88 7.29 7.57
C GLN A 199 -17.53 7.95 7.92
N SER A 200 -16.71 8.25 6.90
CA SER A 200 -15.35 8.74 7.06
C SER A 200 -15.25 10.24 6.73
N CYS A 201 -14.46 10.97 7.51
CA CYS A 201 -14.12 12.36 7.24
C CYS A 201 -13.32 12.47 5.96
N ASN A 202 -12.25 11.67 5.85
CA ASN A 202 -11.42 11.52 4.67
C ASN A 202 -11.29 10.03 4.34
N TYR A 203 -11.35 9.70 3.06
CA TYR A 203 -11.34 8.33 2.58
C TYR A 203 -10.54 8.21 1.28
N ALA A 204 -9.62 7.25 1.23
CA ALA A 204 -8.95 6.84 0.00
C ALA A 204 -9.77 5.73 -0.69
N PRO A 205 -10.54 6.04 -1.75
CA PRO A 205 -11.48 5.10 -2.36
C PRO A 205 -10.77 3.91 -3.00
N LEU A 206 -11.35 2.72 -2.86
CA LEU A 206 -10.92 1.55 -3.60
C LEU A 206 -11.22 1.75 -5.09
N ARG A 207 -10.18 1.67 -5.92
CA ARG A 207 -10.33 1.80 -7.38
C ARG A 207 -10.71 0.47 -7.99
N ARG A 208 -11.65 0.50 -8.94
CA ARG A 208 -12.06 -0.68 -9.72
C ARG A 208 -10.87 -1.38 -10.36
N GLU A 209 -10.03 -0.63 -11.05
CA GLU A 209 -8.84 -1.16 -11.75
C GLU A 209 -7.94 -1.96 -10.79
N TYR A 210 -7.68 -1.39 -9.62
CA TYR A 210 -6.89 -2.04 -8.58
C TYR A 210 -7.60 -3.29 -8.05
N LEU A 211 -8.88 -3.18 -7.68
CA LEU A 211 -9.70 -4.28 -7.17
C LEU A 211 -9.74 -5.46 -8.14
N GLU A 212 -10.09 -5.21 -9.40
CA GLU A 212 -10.19 -6.25 -10.42
C GLU A 212 -8.85 -6.91 -10.69
N THR A 213 -7.75 -6.16 -10.62
CA THR A 213 -6.39 -6.71 -10.67
C THR A 213 -6.12 -7.63 -9.48
N GLN A 214 -6.54 -7.24 -8.27
CA GLN A 214 -6.40 -8.11 -7.09
C GLN A 214 -7.27 -9.37 -7.20
N ILE A 215 -8.49 -9.29 -7.74
CA ILE A 215 -9.40 -10.43 -7.91
C ILE A 215 -8.91 -11.40 -8.98
N LYS A 216 -8.49 -10.89 -10.15
CA LYS A 216 -7.92 -11.72 -11.23
C LYS A 216 -6.68 -12.48 -10.75
N GLY A 217 -5.95 -11.88 -9.81
CA GLY A 217 -4.59 -12.26 -9.51
C GLY A 217 -3.67 -11.78 -10.64
N ASN A 218 -2.49 -11.31 -10.27
CA ASN A 218 -1.46 -11.05 -11.27
C ASN A 218 -0.82 -12.37 -11.73
N SER A 219 -0.39 -12.42 -12.99
CA SER A 219 0.45 -13.49 -13.54
C SER A 219 1.87 -13.49 -12.94
N THR A 220 2.07 -12.97 -11.72
CA THR A 220 3.37 -12.86 -11.06
C THR A 220 3.17 -12.83 -9.54
N ALA A 221 4.08 -13.44 -8.75
CA ALA A 221 4.06 -13.36 -7.29
C ALA A 221 4.52 -11.98 -6.78
N SER A 222 3.63 -11.00 -6.77
CA SER A 222 3.90 -9.70 -6.18
C SER A 222 3.67 -9.70 -4.67
N PRO A 223 4.58 -9.12 -3.85
CA PRO A 223 4.29 -8.86 -2.44
C PRO A 223 3.14 -7.86 -2.25
N PHE A 224 2.73 -7.14 -3.32
CA PHE A 224 1.59 -6.23 -3.34
C PHE A 224 0.27 -6.90 -3.75
N GLN A 225 0.31 -8.16 -4.23
CA GLN A 225 -0.90 -8.93 -4.50
C GLN A 225 -1.68 -9.18 -3.19
N ARG A 226 -2.99 -9.01 -3.26
CA ARG A 226 -3.94 -9.23 -2.17
C ARG A 226 -4.91 -10.34 -2.52
N LYS A 227 -5.37 -11.05 -1.49
CA LYS A 227 -6.58 -11.88 -1.60
C LYS A 227 -7.77 -11.01 -1.24
N VAL A 228 -8.82 -11.09 -2.05
CA VAL A 228 -10.10 -10.41 -1.83
C VAL A 228 -11.12 -11.48 -1.49
N VAL A 229 -11.78 -11.34 -0.36
CA VAL A 229 -12.61 -12.39 0.23
C VAL A 229 -13.96 -11.80 0.63
N MET A 230 -15.04 -12.40 0.15
CA MET A 230 -16.41 -12.04 0.48
C MET A 230 -16.86 -12.73 1.76
N PHE A 231 -17.69 -12.06 2.54
CA PHE A 231 -18.49 -12.67 3.60
C PHE A 231 -19.92 -12.87 3.09
N GLU A 232 -20.41 -14.10 3.18
CA GLU A 232 -21.79 -14.43 2.84
C GLU A 232 -22.61 -14.83 4.06
N GLN A 233 -23.87 -14.41 4.08
CA GLN A 233 -24.88 -14.84 5.05
C GLN A 233 -26.15 -15.20 4.27
N ASP A 234 -26.68 -16.41 4.51
CA ASP A 234 -27.88 -16.91 3.83
C ASP A 234 -27.84 -16.79 2.29
N GLY A 235 -26.65 -16.99 1.70
CA GLY A 235 -26.42 -16.90 0.25
C GLY A 235 -26.33 -15.47 -0.30
N GLN A 236 -26.26 -14.45 0.55
CA GLN A 236 -26.07 -13.06 0.15
C GLN A 236 -24.73 -12.51 0.65
N ALA A 237 -24.05 -11.74 -0.20
CA ALA A 237 -22.85 -11.02 0.20
C ALA A 237 -23.21 -9.89 1.18
N ILE A 238 -22.55 -9.87 2.34
CA ILE A 238 -22.79 -8.89 3.40
C ILE A 238 -21.58 -7.99 3.69
N GLY A 239 -20.40 -8.36 3.19
CA GLY A 239 -19.18 -7.61 3.31
C GLY A 239 -18.02 -8.29 2.60
N TYR A 240 -16.84 -7.70 2.73
CA TYR A 240 -15.59 -8.26 2.22
C TYR A 240 -14.42 -7.87 3.10
N PHE A 241 -13.30 -8.57 2.95
CA PHE A 241 -12.01 -8.15 3.46
C PHE A 241 -10.90 -8.40 2.44
N MET A 242 -9.81 -7.66 2.60
CA MET A 242 -8.58 -7.84 1.85
C MET A 242 -7.45 -8.27 2.79
N MET A 243 -6.66 -9.24 2.36
CA MET A 243 -5.53 -9.76 3.14
C MET A 243 -4.29 -9.94 2.25
N HIS A 244 -3.12 -10.14 2.86
CA HIS A 244 -1.92 -10.52 2.09
C HIS A 244 -2.12 -11.83 1.32
N ASN A 245 -1.39 -12.00 0.22
CA ASN A 245 -1.42 -13.26 -0.53
C ASN A 245 -0.44 -14.31 0.04
N TYR A 246 0.43 -13.93 0.97
CA TYR A 246 1.40 -14.80 1.63
C TYR A 246 1.09 -14.97 3.11
N ALA A 247 1.48 -16.11 3.67
CA ALA A 247 1.37 -16.37 5.10
C ALA A 247 2.49 -15.66 5.87
N ASP A 248 2.11 -14.80 6.81
CA ASP A 248 3.00 -14.44 7.92
C ASP A 248 2.89 -15.56 8.97
N PRO A 249 4.01 -16.16 9.42
CA PRO A 249 3.98 -17.28 10.35
C PRO A 249 3.23 -17.00 11.67
N SER A 250 3.13 -15.73 12.06
CA SER A 250 2.65 -15.31 13.38
C SER A 250 1.25 -14.68 13.37
N ALA A 251 0.80 -14.11 12.24
CA ALA A 251 -0.48 -13.39 12.18
C ALA A 251 -1.14 -13.35 10.79
N ILE A 252 -2.46 -13.25 10.77
CA ILE A 252 -3.23 -12.96 9.55
C ILE A 252 -3.28 -11.44 9.36
N SER A 253 -2.68 -10.93 8.30
CA SER A 253 -2.73 -9.50 7.99
C SER A 253 -3.97 -9.14 7.19
N VAL A 254 -4.93 -8.46 7.84
CA VAL A 254 -6.10 -7.86 7.20
C VAL A 254 -5.81 -6.38 6.92
N LEU A 255 -5.94 -6.01 5.65
CA LEU A 255 -5.56 -4.70 5.14
C LEU A 255 -6.74 -3.77 4.95
N HIS A 256 -7.92 -4.33 4.72
CA HIS A 256 -9.16 -3.59 4.54
C HIS A 256 -10.35 -4.50 4.85
N ILE A 257 -11.44 -3.92 5.37
CA ILE A 257 -12.68 -4.63 5.63
C ILE A 257 -13.85 -3.66 5.53
N ALA A 258 -14.92 -4.07 4.83
CA ALA A 258 -16.14 -3.27 4.78
C ALA A 258 -17.37 -4.17 4.69
N PHE A 259 -18.50 -3.62 5.07
CA PHE A 259 -19.78 -4.32 5.14
C PHE A 259 -20.90 -3.40 4.66
N ASN A 260 -22.04 -3.97 4.31
CA ASN A 260 -23.25 -3.17 4.13
C ASN A 260 -23.74 -2.59 5.47
N SER A 261 -24.54 -1.54 5.41
CA SER A 261 -25.09 -0.82 6.57
C SER A 261 -26.25 -1.55 7.27
N ASN A 262 -26.80 -2.60 6.66
CA ASN A 262 -27.99 -3.30 7.15
C ASN A 262 -27.67 -4.54 8.02
N ILE A 263 -26.40 -4.77 8.37
CA ILE A 263 -26.01 -5.87 9.26
C ILE A 263 -25.82 -5.43 10.72
N ASN A 264 -26.19 -6.30 11.64
CA ASN A 264 -25.88 -6.16 13.05
C ASN A 264 -24.51 -6.79 13.35
N LEU A 265 -23.43 -6.09 13.01
CA LEU A 265 -22.04 -6.56 13.19
C LEU A 265 -21.75 -7.17 14.57
N PRO A 266 -22.16 -6.56 15.71
CA PRO A 266 -21.94 -7.16 17.03
C PRO A 266 -22.47 -8.59 17.18
N THR A 267 -23.58 -8.94 16.52
CA THR A 267 -24.18 -10.28 16.63
C THR A 267 -23.43 -11.36 15.84
N ILE A 268 -22.70 -10.96 14.79
CA ILE A 268 -21.97 -11.88 13.90
C ILE A 268 -20.44 -11.76 14.01
N ILE A 269 -19.94 -10.87 14.88
CA ILE A 269 -18.51 -10.51 14.93
C ILE A 269 -17.59 -11.71 15.18
N ASN A 270 -17.97 -12.62 16.08
CA ASN A 270 -17.17 -13.81 16.36
C ASN A 270 -17.17 -14.78 15.17
N SER A 271 -18.28 -14.85 14.43
CA SER A 271 -18.37 -15.65 13.20
C SER A 271 -17.48 -15.06 12.11
N ILE A 272 -17.44 -13.72 11.97
CA ILE A 272 -16.50 -13.01 11.07
C ILE A 272 -15.05 -13.35 11.42
N LEU A 273 -14.67 -13.21 12.69
CA LEU A 273 -13.30 -13.47 13.14
C LEU A 273 -12.88 -14.93 12.90
N ARG A 274 -13.74 -15.90 13.23
CA ARG A 274 -13.47 -17.32 12.95
C ARG A 274 -13.43 -17.61 11.46
N GLY A 275 -14.31 -16.99 10.66
CA GLY A 275 -14.29 -17.09 9.21
C GLY A 275 -12.97 -16.60 8.60
N ILE A 276 -12.45 -15.46 9.04
CA ILE A 276 -11.13 -14.98 8.61
C ILE A 276 -10.04 -16.03 8.89
N VAL A 277 -10.04 -16.61 10.10
CA VAL A 277 -9.06 -17.65 10.48
C VAL A 277 -9.20 -18.90 9.63
N GLN A 278 -10.41 -19.40 9.47
CA GLN A 278 -10.70 -20.60 8.68
C GLN A 278 -10.29 -20.41 7.22
N TYR A 279 -10.68 -19.30 6.61
CA TYR A 279 -10.32 -18.99 5.22
C TYR A 279 -8.80 -18.87 5.05
N SER A 280 -8.12 -18.21 6.00
CA SER A 280 -6.66 -18.04 5.95
C SER A 280 -5.92 -19.38 6.04
N ARG A 281 -6.32 -20.26 6.97
CA ARG A 281 -5.76 -21.60 7.11
C ARG A 281 -5.95 -22.43 5.84
N HIS A 282 -7.17 -22.39 5.28
CA HIS A 282 -7.45 -23.06 4.01
C HIS A 282 -6.61 -22.49 2.86
N SER A 283 -6.52 -21.16 2.75
CA SER A 283 -5.87 -20.50 1.63
C SER A 283 -4.36 -20.54 1.68
N TYR A 284 -3.75 -20.59 2.86
CA TYR A 284 -2.29 -20.67 3.03
C TYR A 284 -1.79 -22.10 3.23
N GLY A 285 -2.66 -23.02 3.62
CA GLY A 285 -2.29 -24.36 4.07
C GLY A 285 -1.98 -24.41 5.56
N GLU A 286 -2.30 -25.55 6.18
CA GLU A 286 -2.24 -25.72 7.62
C GLU A 286 -0.82 -25.60 8.19
N ALA A 287 0.17 -26.13 7.45
CA ALA A 287 1.59 -26.07 7.83
C ALA A 287 2.09 -24.63 7.94
N SER A 288 1.69 -23.73 7.03
CA SER A 288 2.06 -22.32 7.07
C SER A 288 1.40 -21.54 8.21
N CYS A 289 0.35 -22.12 8.83
CA CYS A 289 -0.42 -21.49 9.90
C CYS A 289 -0.20 -22.13 11.29
N GLU A 290 0.82 -22.98 11.44
CA GLU A 290 1.10 -23.70 12.69
C GLU A 290 1.37 -22.73 13.86
N ASN A 291 2.10 -21.65 13.60
CA ASN A 291 2.50 -20.65 14.60
C ASN A 291 1.57 -19.43 14.65
N LEU A 292 0.39 -19.52 14.04
CA LEU A 292 -0.52 -18.39 13.92
C LEU A 292 -1.14 -18.02 15.28
N THR A 293 -0.93 -16.77 15.73
CA THR A 293 -1.36 -16.31 17.06
C THR A 293 -2.41 -15.19 17.06
N ALA A 294 -2.51 -14.42 15.97
CA ALA A 294 -3.40 -13.26 15.92
C ALA A 294 -3.94 -12.96 14.51
N ILE A 295 -5.00 -12.15 14.46
CA ILE A 295 -5.35 -11.32 13.32
C ILE A 295 -4.73 -9.94 13.54
N PHE A 296 -4.00 -9.44 12.55
CA PHE A 296 -3.36 -8.14 12.55
C PHE A 296 -4.08 -7.18 11.61
N TRP A 297 -4.46 -6.02 12.12
CA TRP A 297 -5.24 -5.02 11.41
C TRP A 297 -4.33 -3.86 10.98
N HIS A 298 -4.21 -3.64 9.66
CA HIS A 298 -3.35 -2.60 9.07
C HIS A 298 -4.06 -1.26 8.83
N TYR A 299 -5.11 -0.99 9.59
CA TYR A 299 -5.86 0.26 9.55
C TYR A 299 -6.13 0.74 10.98
N SER A 300 -6.44 2.04 11.09
CA SER A 300 -6.61 2.72 12.37
C SER A 300 -7.70 2.11 13.24
N GLU A 301 -7.49 2.14 14.56
CA GLU A 301 -8.48 1.69 15.55
C GLU A 301 -9.80 2.47 15.50
N TRP A 302 -9.81 3.62 14.82
CA TRP A 302 -10.99 4.42 14.57
C TRP A 302 -11.89 3.84 13.47
N HIS A 303 -11.44 2.81 12.73
CA HIS A 303 -12.26 2.16 11.71
C HIS A 303 -13.60 1.66 12.29
N PRO A 304 -14.76 1.93 11.66
CA PRO A 304 -16.09 1.63 12.22
C PRO A 304 -16.29 0.18 12.65
N PHE A 305 -15.63 -0.77 11.98
CA PHE A 305 -15.58 -2.20 12.37
C PHE A 305 -15.21 -2.39 13.85
N PHE A 306 -14.24 -1.62 14.36
CA PHE A 306 -13.82 -1.75 15.74
C PHE A 306 -14.94 -1.41 16.71
N ASN A 307 -15.88 -0.51 16.40
CA ASN A 307 -17.02 -0.22 17.30
C ASN A 307 -17.85 -1.47 17.65
N SER A 308 -17.79 -2.52 16.82
CA SER A 308 -18.48 -3.80 17.05
C SER A 308 -17.61 -4.87 17.71
N LEU A 309 -16.29 -4.67 17.80
CA LEU A 309 -15.37 -5.61 18.44
C LEU A 309 -15.38 -5.41 19.97
N PRO A 310 -15.58 -6.49 20.76
CA PRO A 310 -15.41 -6.43 22.21
C PRO A 310 -14.01 -5.89 22.58
N SER A 311 -13.93 -5.07 23.63
CA SER A 311 -12.67 -4.45 24.05
C SER A 311 -11.59 -5.47 24.44
N CYS A 312 -11.97 -6.63 24.96
CA CYS A 312 -11.05 -7.74 25.25
C CYS A 312 -10.37 -8.33 24.01
N ASN A 313 -10.94 -8.11 22.82
CA ASN A 313 -10.39 -8.57 21.53
C ASN A 313 -9.52 -7.51 20.84
N ARG A 314 -9.23 -6.39 21.52
CA ARG A 314 -8.38 -5.32 21.00
C ARG A 314 -7.11 -5.22 21.84
N SER A 315 -6.00 -5.68 21.28
CA SER A 315 -4.67 -5.44 21.82
C SER A 315 -3.94 -4.48 20.89
N TYR A 316 -3.52 -3.33 21.42
CA TYR A 316 -2.66 -2.42 20.68
C TYR A 316 -1.22 -2.93 20.71
N THR A 317 -0.53 -2.86 19.58
CA THR A 317 0.90 -3.14 19.55
C THR A 317 1.66 -2.10 20.35
N SER A 318 2.63 -2.52 21.17
CA SER A 318 3.39 -1.64 22.07
C SER A 318 4.59 -0.95 21.39
N LEU A 319 4.70 -1.02 20.06
CA LEU A 319 5.86 -0.49 19.34
C LEU A 319 5.74 1.05 19.20
N PRO A 320 6.71 1.84 19.71
CA PRO A 320 6.69 3.31 19.65
C PRO A 320 6.64 3.88 18.22
N ASP A 321 7.16 3.15 17.23
CA ASP A 321 7.31 3.62 15.84
C ASP A 321 6.07 3.39 14.94
N GLU A 322 4.98 2.83 15.48
CA GLU A 322 3.80 2.44 14.67
C GLU A 322 2.65 3.47 14.65
N ALA A 323 2.71 4.54 15.46
CA ALA A 323 1.76 5.65 15.38
C ALA A 323 2.27 6.70 14.37
N TYR A 324 2.22 6.36 13.09
CA TYR A 324 2.61 7.27 12.02
C TYR A 324 1.37 7.90 11.37
N SER A 325 1.38 9.22 11.18
CA SER A 325 0.37 9.93 10.41
C SER A 325 0.98 10.42 9.10
N THR A 326 0.18 10.48 8.05
CA THR A 326 0.55 11.11 6.79
C THR A 326 0.65 12.63 6.99
N TYR A 327 1.71 13.22 6.42
CA TYR A 327 1.85 14.67 6.34
C TYR A 327 0.90 15.23 5.28
N VAL A 328 0.25 16.34 5.59
CA VAL A 328 -0.70 17.02 4.72
C VAL A 328 -0.37 18.50 4.61
N ARG A 329 -0.43 19.01 3.38
CA ARG A 329 -0.41 20.44 3.07
C ARG A 329 -1.74 20.81 2.43
N ILE A 330 -2.41 21.82 2.97
CA ILE A 330 -3.58 22.43 2.34
C ILE A 330 -3.17 23.84 1.87
N PRO A 331 -3.05 24.10 0.56
CA PRO A 331 -2.60 25.39 0.05
C PRO A 331 -3.56 26.54 0.40
N ASN A 332 -4.87 26.26 0.43
CA ASN A 332 -5.90 27.25 0.71
C ASN A 332 -7.09 26.61 1.45
N TYR A 333 -7.24 26.94 2.73
CA TYR A 333 -8.34 26.41 3.55
C TYR A 333 -9.71 26.86 3.06
N ALA A 334 -9.88 28.10 2.60
CA ALA A 334 -11.16 28.59 2.11
C ALA A 334 -11.62 27.82 0.87
N ASN A 335 -10.69 27.48 -0.04
CA ASN A 335 -10.97 26.67 -1.22
C ASN A 335 -11.41 25.25 -0.83
N PHE A 336 -10.68 24.60 0.08
CA PHE A 336 -11.06 23.28 0.59
C PHE A 336 -12.44 23.33 1.25
N ILE A 337 -12.71 24.33 2.11
CA ILE A 337 -13.99 24.47 2.81
C ILE A 337 -15.14 24.73 1.85
N ARG A 338 -14.95 25.52 0.79
CA ARG A 338 -15.96 25.71 -0.28
C ARG A 338 -16.37 24.38 -0.91
N HIS A 339 -15.40 23.50 -1.16
CA HIS A 339 -15.66 22.17 -1.73
C HIS A 339 -16.54 21.30 -0.85
N ILE A 340 -16.42 21.44 0.48
CA ILE A 340 -17.16 20.64 1.46
C ILE A 340 -18.38 21.36 2.06
N ILE A 341 -18.82 22.50 1.51
CA ILE A 341 -20.04 23.21 1.95
C ILE A 341 -21.25 22.27 2.10
N PRO A 342 -21.53 21.33 1.16
CA PRO A 342 -22.67 20.43 1.33
C PRO A 342 -22.61 19.61 2.62
N VAL A 343 -21.40 19.20 3.05
CA VAL A 343 -21.20 18.48 4.32
C VAL A 343 -21.43 19.38 5.52
N LEU A 344 -20.97 20.63 5.46
CA LEU A 344 -21.19 21.59 6.54
C LEU A 344 -22.67 21.90 6.72
N ASN A 345 -23.41 22.03 5.62
CA ASN A 345 -24.85 22.27 5.63
C ASN A 345 -25.63 21.07 6.17
N ASP A 346 -25.24 19.84 5.79
CA ASP A 346 -25.80 18.61 6.37
C ASP A 346 -25.56 18.56 7.89
N ARG A 347 -24.35 18.87 8.34
CA ARG A 347 -24.01 18.92 9.78
C ARG A 347 -24.84 19.95 10.54
N LEU A 348 -25.01 21.16 9.99
CA LEU A 348 -25.84 22.22 10.58
C LEU A 348 -27.32 21.82 10.64
N ALA A 349 -27.85 21.19 9.59
CA ALA A 349 -29.23 20.70 9.55
C ALA A 349 -29.48 19.59 10.58
N ASN A 350 -28.55 18.64 10.71
CA ASN A 350 -28.64 17.55 11.68
C ASN A 350 -28.47 18.03 13.14
N ALA A 351 -27.71 19.10 13.37
CA ALA A 351 -27.57 19.73 14.66
C ALA A 351 -28.70 20.75 14.91
N LYS A 352 -29.87 20.28 15.35
CA LYS A 352 -31.11 21.09 15.51
C LYS A 352 -30.92 22.52 16.06
N SER A 353 -30.05 22.71 17.06
CA SER A 353 -29.77 24.03 17.66
C SER A 353 -29.11 25.04 16.71
N TRP A 354 -28.61 24.59 15.56
CA TRP A 354 -27.90 25.38 14.55
C TRP A 354 -28.64 25.50 13.23
N SER A 355 -29.78 24.82 13.09
CA SER A 355 -30.56 24.71 11.85
C SER A 355 -31.13 26.04 11.32
N CYS A 356 -31.17 27.09 12.15
CA CYS A 356 -31.59 28.45 11.78
C CYS A 356 -30.56 29.52 12.20
N TYR A 357 -29.31 29.10 12.46
CA TYR A 357 -28.26 30.01 12.92
C TYR A 357 -27.91 31.05 11.85
N ASN A 358 -27.69 32.30 12.28
CA ASN A 358 -27.20 33.38 11.44
C ASN A 358 -25.95 33.99 12.09
N GLY A 359 -24.84 34.03 11.36
CA GLY A 359 -23.61 34.62 11.86
C GLY A 359 -22.37 34.25 11.05
N VAL A 360 -21.20 34.63 11.57
CA VAL A 360 -19.91 34.39 10.91
C VAL A 360 -18.95 33.72 11.88
N LEU A 361 -18.38 32.59 11.48
CA LEU A 361 -17.27 31.94 12.19
C LEU A 361 -15.95 32.43 11.63
N HIS A 362 -15.04 32.89 12.49
CA HIS A 362 -13.72 33.37 12.13
C HIS A 362 -12.63 32.43 12.65
N ILE A 363 -11.83 31.87 11.74
CA ILE A 363 -10.72 30.97 12.05
C ILE A 363 -9.43 31.64 11.58
N HIS A 364 -8.44 31.76 12.46
CA HIS A 364 -7.19 32.48 12.17
C HIS A 364 -5.94 31.71 12.62
N ASN A 365 -4.84 31.84 11.85
CA ASN A 365 -3.60 31.06 12.02
C ASN A 365 -2.40 31.87 12.55
N TYR A 366 -2.60 32.96 13.29
CA TYR A 366 -1.58 33.89 13.84
C TYR A 366 -0.68 34.68 12.88
N THR A 367 -0.47 34.19 11.66
CA THR A 367 0.48 34.75 10.69
C THR A 367 -0.17 35.01 9.34
N LYS A 368 0.30 36.05 8.64
CA LYS A 368 -0.12 36.35 7.26
C LYS A 368 0.36 35.30 6.24
N LYS A 369 1.33 34.45 6.62
CA LYS A 369 1.79 33.36 5.76
C LYS A 369 0.67 32.33 5.53
N TYR A 370 -0.13 32.05 6.55
CA TYR A 370 -1.24 31.09 6.47
C TYR A 370 -2.54 31.85 6.67
N MET A 371 -3.23 32.15 5.56
CA MET A 371 -4.53 32.82 5.65
C MET A 371 -5.50 32.00 6.49
N GLY A 372 -6.24 32.71 7.35
CA GLY A 372 -7.39 32.16 8.02
C GLY A 372 -8.58 32.07 7.08
N VAL A 373 -9.73 31.71 7.62
CA VAL A 373 -10.98 31.62 6.88
C VAL A 373 -12.09 32.25 7.69
N ARG A 374 -13.03 32.90 7.00
CA ARG A 374 -14.33 33.26 7.57
C ARG A 374 -15.44 32.51 6.84
N ILE A 375 -16.38 31.97 7.62
CA ILE A 375 -17.51 31.17 7.14
C ILE A 375 -18.78 31.90 7.53
N HIS A 376 -19.53 32.37 6.53
CA HIS A 376 -20.82 33.02 6.71
C HIS A 376 -21.92 31.96 6.69
N ILE A 377 -22.81 32.01 7.68
CA ILE A 377 -23.93 31.10 7.83
C ILE A 377 -25.19 31.95 7.90
N ASP A 378 -26.13 31.69 6.98
CA ASP A 378 -27.44 32.33 6.91
C ASP A 378 -28.50 31.23 6.96
N ASP A 379 -29.43 31.34 7.91
CA ASP A 379 -30.50 30.36 8.16
C ASP A 379 -30.00 28.90 8.22
N GLY A 380 -28.93 28.67 9.00
CA GLY A 380 -28.34 27.33 9.18
C GLY A 380 -27.65 26.76 7.93
N GLN A 381 -27.38 27.57 6.91
CA GLN A 381 -26.67 27.18 5.68
C GLN A 381 -25.44 28.06 5.48
N VAL A 382 -24.31 27.46 5.09
CA VAL A 382 -23.12 28.20 4.70
C VAL A 382 -23.39 28.94 3.39
N SER A 383 -23.46 30.26 3.47
CA SER A 383 -23.73 31.14 2.32
C SER A 383 -22.46 31.62 1.62
N LYS A 384 -21.36 31.72 2.35
CA LYS A 384 -20.10 32.24 1.83
C LYS A 384 -18.89 31.79 2.65
N VAL A 385 -17.78 31.54 1.97
CA VAL A 385 -16.48 31.21 2.59
C VAL A 385 -15.40 32.06 1.94
N GLU A 386 -14.58 32.73 2.75
CA GLU A 386 -13.54 33.66 2.27
C GLU A 386 -12.24 33.50 3.04
N ASP A 387 -11.12 33.75 2.35
CA ASP A 387 -9.84 33.97 3.01
C ASP A 387 -9.95 35.18 3.93
N TRP A 388 -9.37 35.06 5.12
CA TRP A 388 -9.50 36.10 6.13
C TRP A 388 -8.23 36.27 6.97
N PHE A 389 -7.90 37.52 7.26
CA PHE A 389 -6.88 37.89 8.22
C PHE A 389 -7.31 39.16 8.96
N PRO A 390 -7.21 39.22 10.30
CA PRO A 390 -7.60 40.42 11.05
C PRO A 390 -6.68 41.60 10.68
N ILE A 391 -7.26 42.72 10.28
CA ILE A 391 -6.53 43.96 9.94
C ILE A 391 -6.01 44.65 11.21
N ASP A 392 -6.81 44.63 12.28
CA ASP A 392 -6.48 45.18 13.60
C ASP A 392 -6.60 44.07 14.66
N ARG A 393 -5.51 43.79 15.38
CA ARG A 393 -5.46 42.77 16.45
C ARG A 393 -6.15 43.24 17.74
N GLN A 394 -6.44 44.52 17.88
CA GLN A 394 -7.06 45.10 19.08
C GLN A 394 -8.58 45.13 19.01
N GLN A 395 -9.19 44.93 17.82
CA GLN A 395 -10.63 44.84 17.69
C GLN A 395 -11.12 43.43 18.03
N PRO A 396 -12.01 43.26 19.02
CA PRO A 396 -12.59 41.96 19.32
C PRO A 396 -13.49 41.52 18.17
N VAL A 397 -13.22 40.35 17.62
CA VAL A 397 -14.07 39.72 16.59
C VAL A 397 -14.94 38.66 17.28
N SER A 398 -16.25 38.78 17.12
CA SER A 398 -17.19 37.77 17.64
C SER A 398 -17.01 36.43 16.94
N ASN A 399 -17.23 35.33 17.67
CA ASN A 399 -17.17 33.96 17.14
C ASN A 399 -15.82 33.66 16.45
N GLN A 400 -14.74 34.03 17.12
CA GLN A 400 -13.37 33.82 16.66
C GLN A 400 -12.71 32.68 17.41
N ILE A 401 -11.95 31.89 16.67
CA ILE A 401 -11.00 30.91 17.20
C ILE A 401 -9.65 31.06 16.49
N GLN A 402 -8.58 30.80 17.23
CA GLN A 402 -7.21 30.91 16.74
C GLN A 402 -6.51 29.56 16.84
N PHE A 403 -5.69 29.23 15.84
CA PHE A 403 -4.93 28.00 15.75
C PHE A 403 -3.45 28.35 15.52
N PRO A 404 -2.50 27.75 16.27
CA PRO A 404 -1.11 27.76 15.85
C PRO A 404 -0.98 27.31 14.39
N PRO A 405 0.00 27.82 13.64
CA PRO A 405 0.17 27.50 12.23
C PRO A 405 -0.01 26.02 11.89
N LEU A 406 -0.81 25.75 10.85
CA LEU A 406 -1.12 24.41 10.30
C LEU A 406 -1.95 23.49 11.20
N THR A 407 -2.09 23.76 12.50
CA THR A 407 -2.83 22.87 13.43
C THR A 407 -4.32 22.75 13.10
N PHE A 408 -4.93 23.77 12.48
CA PHE A 408 -6.31 23.70 12.00
C PHE A 408 -6.55 22.56 10.99
N THR A 409 -5.51 22.12 10.26
CA THR A 409 -5.57 20.94 9.36
C THR A 409 -6.08 19.71 10.09
N ASN A 410 -5.69 19.51 11.36
CA ASN A 410 -6.14 18.38 12.16
C ASN A 410 -7.65 18.43 12.47
N ILE A 411 -8.19 19.62 12.68
CA ILE A 411 -9.64 19.82 12.91
C ILE A 411 -10.40 19.63 11.60
N LEU A 412 -9.94 20.29 10.53
CA LEU A 412 -10.60 20.26 9.23
C LEU A 412 -10.73 18.83 8.68
N LEU A 413 -9.69 18.02 8.84
CA LEU A 413 -9.64 16.62 8.40
C LEU A 413 -10.18 15.63 9.44
N GLY A 414 -10.70 16.11 10.58
CA GLY A 414 -11.33 15.29 11.62
C GLY A 414 -10.36 14.42 12.42
N ASN A 415 -9.04 14.61 12.28
CA ASN A 415 -8.00 13.81 12.93
C ASN A 415 -7.97 14.00 14.46
N LYS A 416 -8.19 15.24 14.91
CA LYS A 416 -8.24 15.60 16.33
C LYS A 416 -9.53 16.33 16.64
N SER A 417 -10.04 16.16 17.85
CA SER A 417 -11.09 17.05 18.37
C SER A 417 -10.49 18.40 18.75
N LEU A 418 -11.35 19.42 18.83
CA LEU A 418 -10.93 20.72 19.33
C LEU A 418 -10.39 20.62 20.76
N GLU A 419 -11.06 19.86 21.63
CA GLU A 419 -10.63 19.62 23.01
C GLU A 419 -9.21 19.00 23.08
N GLU A 420 -8.92 17.98 22.27
CA GLU A 420 -7.59 17.36 22.20
C GLU A 420 -6.50 18.38 21.85
N LEU A 421 -6.78 19.30 20.91
CA LEU A 421 -5.82 20.34 20.56
C LEU A 421 -5.71 21.42 21.64
N GLN A 422 -6.80 21.79 22.32
CA GLN A 422 -6.78 22.78 23.41
C GLN A 422 -5.98 22.31 24.63
N ILE A 423 -5.94 21.00 24.88
CA ILE A 423 -5.08 20.40 25.92
C ILE A 423 -3.60 20.63 25.62
N VAL A 424 -3.21 20.54 24.34
CA VAL A 424 -1.81 20.64 23.90
C VAL A 424 -1.39 22.08 23.62
N TYR A 425 -2.29 22.88 23.07
CA TYR A 425 -2.03 24.24 22.62
C TYR A 425 -2.88 25.25 23.39
N PRO A 426 -2.33 25.91 24.42
CA PRO A 426 -3.05 26.91 25.19
C PRO A 426 -3.43 28.15 24.36
N ASP A 427 -2.77 28.36 23.21
CA ASP A 427 -3.11 29.40 22.24
C ASP A 427 -4.51 29.20 21.62
N ILE A 428 -5.04 27.98 21.62
CA ILE A 428 -6.37 27.69 21.07
C ILE A 428 -7.44 28.04 22.11
N ALA A 429 -7.78 29.32 22.16
CA ALA A 429 -8.86 29.83 23.01
C ALA A 429 -10.05 30.32 22.17
N ALA A 430 -11.26 30.02 22.63
CA ALA A 430 -12.51 30.49 22.05
C ALA A 430 -13.63 30.50 23.10
N SER A 431 -14.72 31.22 22.84
CA SER A 431 -15.91 31.14 23.70
C SER A 431 -16.61 29.78 23.57
N ASP A 432 -17.37 29.37 24.57
CA ASP A 432 -18.16 28.12 24.55
C ASP A 432 -19.06 28.04 23.30
N PHE A 433 -19.68 29.16 22.93
CA PHE A 433 -20.49 29.27 21.71
C PHE A 433 -19.68 28.90 20.45
N THR A 434 -18.46 29.44 20.32
CA THR A 434 -17.59 29.18 19.18
C THR A 434 -17.11 27.73 19.18
N VAL A 435 -16.76 27.19 20.34
CA VAL A 435 -16.37 25.78 20.50
C VAL A 435 -17.49 24.85 20.02
N GLN A 436 -18.74 25.11 20.42
CA GLN A 436 -19.89 24.33 19.98
C GLN A 436 -20.09 24.39 18.47
N LEU A 437 -20.00 25.59 17.86
CA LEU A 437 -20.12 25.74 16.41
C LEU A 437 -19.01 25.01 15.65
N VAL A 438 -17.75 25.12 16.10
CA VAL A 438 -16.62 24.42 15.49
C VAL A 438 -16.79 22.91 15.59
N ASN A 439 -17.24 22.39 16.74
CA ASN A 439 -17.48 20.96 16.92
C ASN A 439 -18.63 20.43 16.05
N VAL A 440 -19.63 21.26 15.74
CA VAL A 440 -20.70 20.90 14.78
C VAL A 440 -20.16 20.88 13.36
N LEU A 441 -19.41 21.89 12.95
CA LEU A 441 -18.91 22.01 11.58
C LEU A 441 -17.78 21.03 11.28
N PHE A 442 -16.90 20.78 12.24
CA PHE A 442 -15.67 19.99 12.09
C PHE A 442 -15.49 19.00 13.26
N PRO A 443 -16.42 18.04 13.44
CA PRO A 443 -16.30 17.03 14.48
C PRO A 443 -15.09 16.12 14.20
N LYS A 444 -14.50 15.58 15.27
CA LYS A 444 -13.57 14.47 15.16
C LYS A 444 -14.29 13.30 14.46
N SER A 445 -13.61 12.68 13.51
CA SER A 445 -14.21 11.65 12.66
C SER A 445 -13.12 10.75 12.08
N VAL A 446 -13.50 9.52 11.75
CA VAL A 446 -12.58 8.52 11.20
C VAL A 446 -11.97 9.02 9.89
N SER A 447 -10.67 8.83 9.69
CA SER A 447 -10.04 8.95 8.38
C SER A 447 -9.43 7.60 8.00
N ILE A 448 -9.67 7.17 6.77
CA ILE A 448 -9.15 5.90 6.26
C ILE A 448 -8.27 6.20 5.05
N ASN A 449 -6.97 6.07 5.25
CA ASN A 449 -5.95 6.35 4.23
C ASN A 449 -5.27 5.04 3.85
N HIS A 450 -5.61 4.52 2.68
CA HIS A 450 -4.94 3.36 2.10
C HIS A 450 -3.96 3.79 1.01
N ASN A 451 -2.87 3.04 0.87
CA ASN A 451 -1.98 3.16 -0.27
C ASN A 451 -2.29 2.04 -1.28
N TRP A 452 -3.23 2.30 -2.19
CA TRP A 452 -3.68 1.36 -3.21
C TRP A 452 -2.69 1.29 -4.38
N SER A 453 -1.48 0.76 -4.17
CA SER A 453 -0.51 0.56 -5.26
C SER A 453 -0.34 -0.92 -5.61
N SER A 454 -0.31 -1.24 -6.89
CA SER A 454 -0.08 -2.60 -7.43
C SER A 454 1.30 -2.71 -8.05
N GLY A 455 2.06 -3.75 -7.71
CA GLY A 455 3.26 -4.16 -8.43
C GLY A 455 3.09 -5.57 -8.98
N ASN A 456 3.76 -5.93 -10.09
CA ASN A 456 4.01 -7.31 -10.51
C ASN A 456 5.50 -7.61 -10.27
N THR A 457 6.03 -8.81 -10.54
CA THR A 457 7.45 -9.11 -10.21
C THR A 457 8.20 -9.99 -11.22
N CYS A 458 7.57 -10.81 -12.07
CA CYS A 458 8.14 -11.46 -13.26
C CYS A 458 7.07 -12.32 -13.98
N ASP A 459 6.93 -12.22 -15.31
CA ASP A 459 5.86 -12.87 -16.10
C ASP A 459 6.29 -14.23 -16.71
N ILE A 460 5.32 -15.07 -17.10
CA ILE A 460 5.56 -16.33 -17.83
C ILE A 460 4.68 -16.35 -19.08
N ASP A 461 5.29 -16.42 -20.27
CA ASP A 461 4.54 -16.48 -21.52
C ASP A 461 3.68 -17.76 -21.62
N GLU A 462 2.45 -17.64 -22.11
CA GLU A 462 1.53 -18.79 -22.27
C GLU A 462 2.13 -19.91 -23.14
N ALA A 463 2.93 -19.55 -24.14
CA ALA A 463 3.65 -20.51 -24.98
C ALA A 463 4.65 -21.36 -24.17
N LEU A 464 5.32 -20.76 -23.18
CA LEU A 464 6.21 -21.50 -22.28
C LEU A 464 5.41 -22.39 -21.33
N VAL A 465 4.27 -21.90 -20.80
CA VAL A 465 3.36 -22.74 -19.99
C VAL A 465 2.90 -23.97 -20.78
N GLN A 466 2.62 -23.81 -22.08
CA GLN A 466 2.22 -24.92 -22.94
C GLN A 466 3.35 -25.93 -23.14
N LYS A 467 4.59 -25.48 -23.39
CA LYS A 467 5.77 -26.36 -23.45
C LYS A 467 6.00 -27.13 -22.15
N LEU A 468 5.86 -26.46 -21.01
CA LEU A 468 6.03 -27.09 -19.69
C LEU A 468 4.95 -28.14 -19.40
N LYS A 469 3.71 -27.91 -19.87
CA LYS A 469 2.65 -28.93 -19.84
C LYS A 469 2.99 -30.13 -20.73
N GLU A 470 3.49 -29.88 -21.94
CA GLU A 470 3.90 -30.95 -22.86
C GLU A 470 5.03 -31.80 -22.27
N PHE A 471 6.05 -31.16 -21.67
CA PHE A 471 7.12 -31.84 -20.94
C PHE A 471 6.55 -32.70 -19.79
N ARG A 472 5.67 -32.14 -18.95
CA ARG A 472 5.04 -32.86 -17.82
C ARG A 472 4.28 -34.13 -18.24
N PHE A 473 3.62 -34.11 -19.40
CA PHE A 473 2.82 -35.24 -19.89
C PHE A 473 3.56 -36.13 -20.90
N LYS A 474 4.82 -35.79 -21.25
CA LYS A 474 5.68 -36.64 -22.09
C LYS A 474 5.91 -37.98 -21.39
N LYS A 475 5.90 -39.06 -22.17
CA LYS A 475 6.21 -40.40 -21.67
C LYS A 475 7.71 -40.64 -21.76
N TYR A 476 8.34 -40.80 -20.61
CA TYR A 476 9.74 -41.17 -20.48
C TYR A 476 9.86 -42.68 -20.28
N SER A 477 10.86 -43.30 -20.90
CA SER A 477 11.09 -44.75 -20.85
C SER A 477 12.51 -45.13 -20.44
N GLN A 478 13.45 -44.19 -20.50
CA GLN A 478 14.85 -44.38 -20.15
C GLN A 478 15.47 -42.99 -19.95
N GLY A 479 16.38 -42.86 -18.98
CA GLY A 479 17.11 -41.62 -18.71
C GLY A 479 16.31 -40.59 -17.94
N ASN A 480 17.01 -39.67 -17.27
CA ASN A 480 16.35 -38.48 -16.76
C ASN A 480 16.10 -37.49 -17.90
N ALA A 481 15.10 -36.64 -17.74
CA ALA A 481 14.91 -35.48 -18.61
C ALA A 481 14.77 -34.24 -17.75
N ALA A 482 15.36 -33.12 -18.18
CA ALA A 482 15.38 -31.88 -17.42
C ALA A 482 14.97 -30.70 -18.31
N PHE A 483 14.02 -29.91 -17.84
CA PHE A 483 13.65 -28.63 -18.45
C PHE A 483 14.18 -27.50 -17.56
N VAL A 484 15.20 -26.78 -18.04
CA VAL A 484 15.89 -25.72 -17.32
C VAL A 484 15.36 -24.36 -17.75
N LEU A 485 15.01 -23.54 -16.76
CA LEU A 485 14.42 -22.22 -16.92
C LEU A 485 15.31 -21.17 -16.25
N LYS A 486 15.36 -20.00 -16.87
CA LYS A 486 16.01 -18.81 -16.31
C LYS A 486 15.08 -17.61 -16.32
N VAL A 487 15.41 -16.62 -15.52
CA VAL A 487 14.81 -15.28 -15.59
C VAL A 487 15.61 -14.42 -16.56
N ASP A 488 14.96 -13.97 -17.64
CA ASP A 488 15.48 -12.90 -18.49
C ASP A 488 15.32 -11.56 -17.76
N LYS A 489 16.44 -11.08 -17.20
CA LYS A 489 16.50 -9.81 -16.47
C LYS A 489 16.06 -8.59 -17.29
N LYS A 490 16.21 -8.63 -18.61
CA LYS A 490 15.90 -7.47 -19.47
C LYS A 490 14.39 -7.33 -19.67
N ASN A 491 13.70 -8.47 -19.80
CA ASN A 491 12.28 -8.52 -20.09
C ASN A 491 11.43 -8.91 -18.88
N LEU A 492 12.06 -9.27 -17.75
CA LEU A 492 11.43 -9.79 -16.53
C LEU A 492 10.46 -10.94 -16.82
N LYS A 493 10.90 -11.87 -17.67
CA LYS A 493 10.18 -13.09 -18.02
C LYS A 493 10.96 -14.31 -17.58
N ILE A 494 10.25 -15.32 -17.09
CA ILE A 494 10.82 -16.66 -17.04
C ILE A 494 10.81 -17.19 -18.47
N VAL A 495 11.98 -17.63 -18.93
CA VAL A 495 12.21 -18.16 -20.26
C VAL A 495 12.90 -19.52 -20.16
N GLU A 496 12.72 -20.33 -21.19
CA GLU A 496 13.51 -21.53 -21.42
C GLU A 496 15.00 -21.17 -21.49
N ASP A 497 15.82 -21.91 -20.74
CA ASP A 497 17.27 -21.87 -20.89
C ASP A 497 17.70 -23.03 -21.78
N GLU A 498 17.52 -24.27 -21.29
CA GLU A 498 17.91 -25.51 -21.96
C GLU A 498 16.93 -26.65 -21.64
N GLU A 499 16.81 -27.63 -22.54
CA GLU A 499 16.02 -28.85 -22.34
C GLU A 499 16.90 -30.06 -22.69
N TYR A 500 16.94 -31.05 -21.81
CA TYR A 500 17.70 -32.28 -21.97
C TYR A 500 16.79 -33.51 -21.96
N ASP A 501 17.09 -34.47 -22.84
CA ASP A 501 16.44 -35.78 -22.94
C ASP A 501 17.55 -36.83 -22.79
N ASP A 502 17.46 -37.69 -21.77
CA ASP A 502 18.48 -38.69 -21.40
C ASP A 502 19.80 -38.09 -20.85
N ILE A 503 19.69 -37.36 -19.73
CA ILE A 503 20.84 -36.78 -18.99
C ILE A 503 21.03 -37.46 -17.62
N THR A 504 22.28 -37.65 -17.18
CA THR A 504 22.57 -38.11 -15.81
C THR A 504 22.43 -36.94 -14.82
N VAL A 505 22.32 -37.22 -13.51
CA VAL A 505 22.24 -36.13 -12.51
C VAL A 505 23.56 -35.37 -12.45
N GLU A 506 24.67 -36.10 -12.56
CA GLU A 506 26.02 -35.57 -12.58
C GLU A 506 26.22 -34.63 -13.77
N ASP A 507 25.89 -35.09 -14.99
CA ASP A 507 26.02 -34.27 -16.20
C ASP A 507 25.12 -33.03 -16.11
N LEU A 508 23.91 -33.15 -15.55
CA LEU A 508 23.02 -31.99 -15.35
C LEU A 508 23.64 -30.96 -14.40
N VAL A 509 24.28 -31.39 -13.32
CA VAL A 509 24.97 -30.47 -12.39
C VAL A 509 26.15 -29.77 -13.06
N GLU A 510 26.88 -30.45 -13.95
CA GLU A 510 27.99 -29.86 -14.72
C GLU A 510 27.53 -28.78 -15.70
N GLU A 511 26.34 -28.90 -16.27
CA GLU A 511 25.76 -27.89 -17.17
C GLU A 511 25.15 -26.68 -16.42
N LEU A 512 24.88 -26.81 -15.11
CA LEU A 512 24.30 -25.72 -14.32
C LEU A 512 25.35 -24.65 -13.96
N PRO A 513 24.99 -23.36 -14.04
CA PRO A 513 25.93 -22.29 -13.74
C PRO A 513 26.24 -22.21 -12.25
N GLU A 514 27.54 -22.08 -11.91
CA GLU A 514 28.02 -21.95 -10.52
C GLU A 514 27.69 -20.60 -9.86
N ASN A 515 27.32 -19.58 -10.64
CA ASN A 515 27.13 -18.20 -10.16
C ASN A 515 25.75 -17.61 -10.47
N ALA A 516 24.81 -18.43 -10.97
CA ALA A 516 23.46 -17.97 -11.31
C ALA A 516 22.41 -19.03 -10.95
N PRO A 517 21.23 -18.64 -10.43
CA PRO A 517 20.16 -19.57 -10.18
C PRO A 517 19.51 -20.10 -11.45
N ARG A 518 18.85 -21.25 -11.33
CA ARG A 518 17.96 -21.86 -12.33
C ARG A 518 16.75 -22.48 -11.67
N PHE A 519 15.64 -22.54 -12.40
CA PHE A 519 14.55 -23.45 -12.05
C PHE A 519 14.62 -24.65 -12.97
N ILE A 520 14.48 -25.84 -12.41
CA ILE A 520 14.62 -27.09 -13.15
C ILE A 520 13.37 -27.92 -12.89
N ILE A 521 12.77 -28.44 -13.95
CA ILE A 521 11.71 -29.44 -13.86
C ILE A 521 12.35 -30.74 -14.31
N LEU A 522 12.62 -31.63 -13.36
CA LEU A 522 13.33 -32.88 -13.60
C LEU A 522 12.32 -34.04 -13.56
N SER A 523 12.30 -34.81 -14.65
CA SER A 523 11.70 -36.14 -14.72
C SER A 523 12.78 -37.16 -14.37
N TYR A 524 12.73 -37.70 -13.15
CA TYR A 524 13.81 -38.52 -12.59
C TYR A 524 13.55 -40.02 -12.77
N GLU A 525 14.46 -40.78 -13.36
CA GLU A 525 14.38 -42.23 -13.54
C GLU A 525 14.59 -42.96 -12.20
N LEU A 526 13.50 -43.23 -11.48
CA LEU A 526 13.55 -43.94 -10.21
C LEU A 526 13.35 -45.44 -10.40
N LYS A 527 14.36 -46.23 -10.05
CA LYS A 527 14.31 -47.71 -9.98
C LYS A 527 13.96 -48.17 -8.57
N HIS A 528 12.78 -48.76 -8.40
CA HIS A 528 12.29 -49.25 -7.13
C HIS A 528 12.93 -50.59 -6.75
N LYS A 529 13.00 -50.87 -5.45
CA LYS A 529 13.55 -52.13 -4.91
C LYS A 529 12.79 -53.38 -5.40
N ASP A 530 11.54 -53.22 -5.82
CA ASP A 530 10.69 -54.30 -6.37
C ASP A 530 10.86 -54.51 -7.89
N GLY A 531 11.79 -53.79 -8.52
CA GLY A 531 12.07 -53.86 -9.96
C GLY A 531 11.18 -52.98 -10.83
N ARG A 532 10.25 -52.20 -10.24
CA ARG A 532 9.47 -51.20 -11.00
C ARG A 532 10.31 -49.98 -11.32
N GLN A 533 9.96 -49.31 -12.41
CA GLN A 533 10.58 -48.06 -12.86
C GLN A 533 9.50 -46.98 -12.94
N SER A 534 9.81 -45.77 -12.48
CA SER A 534 8.88 -44.63 -12.52
C SER A 534 9.63 -43.34 -12.80
N PHE A 535 8.92 -42.33 -13.31
CA PHE A 535 9.49 -41.03 -13.66
C PHE A 535 8.77 -39.90 -12.90
N PRO A 536 8.95 -39.78 -11.56
CA PRO A 536 8.42 -38.65 -10.81
C PRO A 536 8.97 -37.32 -11.32
N LEU A 537 8.09 -36.32 -11.39
CA LEU A 537 8.48 -34.94 -11.64
C LEU A 537 8.83 -34.25 -10.33
N VAL A 538 9.98 -33.57 -10.32
CA VAL A 538 10.43 -32.74 -9.22
C VAL A 538 10.81 -31.36 -9.72
N PHE A 539 10.47 -30.36 -8.93
CA PHE A 539 10.87 -28.98 -9.16
C PHE A 539 12.12 -28.70 -8.33
N ILE A 540 13.21 -28.28 -8.96
CA ILE A 540 14.46 -27.97 -8.28
C ILE A 540 14.73 -26.47 -8.46
N TYR A 541 14.86 -25.76 -7.35
CA TYR A 541 15.40 -24.41 -7.33
C TYR A 541 16.91 -24.51 -7.10
N TRP A 542 17.66 -24.41 -8.19
CA TRP A 542 19.11 -24.33 -8.17
C TRP A 542 19.54 -22.91 -7.82
N SER A 543 20.24 -22.75 -6.70
CA SER A 543 20.73 -21.45 -6.25
C SER A 543 22.09 -21.58 -5.55
N PRO A 544 23.20 -21.60 -6.30
CA PRO A 544 24.53 -21.81 -5.73
C PRO A 544 24.92 -20.71 -4.72
N LYS A 545 25.87 -21.03 -3.84
CA LYS A 545 26.29 -20.16 -2.72
C LYS A 545 26.84 -18.81 -3.18
N ASP A 546 27.48 -18.76 -4.34
CA ASP A 546 28.12 -17.56 -4.90
C ASP A 546 27.22 -16.77 -5.87
N VAL A 547 25.89 -16.93 -5.73
CA VAL A 547 24.91 -16.14 -6.49
C VAL A 547 24.87 -14.70 -5.98
N ASN A 548 24.81 -13.76 -6.92
CA ASN A 548 24.48 -12.37 -6.61
C ASN A 548 23.11 -12.29 -5.88
N PRO A 549 23.02 -11.71 -4.67
CA PRO A 549 21.79 -11.77 -3.88
C PRO A 549 20.53 -11.17 -4.56
N SER A 550 20.67 -10.24 -5.52
CA SER A 550 19.54 -9.74 -6.33
C SER A 550 18.96 -10.82 -7.22
N LEU A 551 19.85 -11.63 -7.79
CA LEU A 551 19.45 -12.74 -8.63
C LEU A 551 18.86 -13.87 -7.80
N HIS A 552 19.42 -14.13 -6.61
CA HIS A 552 18.84 -15.05 -5.65
C HIS A 552 17.41 -14.65 -5.24
N MET A 553 17.20 -13.38 -4.92
CA MET A 553 15.89 -12.88 -4.49
C MET A 553 14.87 -12.88 -5.64
N LEU A 554 15.28 -12.50 -6.85
CA LEU A 554 14.44 -12.53 -8.05
C LEU A 554 13.93 -13.94 -8.35
N TYR A 555 14.79 -14.95 -8.24
CA TYR A 555 14.37 -16.32 -8.41
C TYR A 555 13.58 -16.85 -7.20
N ALA A 556 13.97 -16.50 -5.96
CA ALA A 556 13.22 -16.93 -4.78
C ALA A 556 11.76 -16.43 -4.79
N THR A 557 11.51 -15.22 -5.30
CA THR A 557 10.16 -14.66 -5.45
C THR A 557 9.40 -15.26 -6.62
N ALA A 558 10.05 -15.50 -7.76
CA ALA A 558 9.45 -16.14 -8.93
C ALA A 558 9.20 -17.66 -8.74
N ARG A 559 9.88 -18.29 -7.78
CA ARG A 559 9.82 -19.73 -7.49
C ARG A 559 8.40 -20.24 -7.26
N THR A 560 7.73 -19.68 -6.24
CA THR A 560 6.39 -20.14 -5.84
C THR A 560 5.40 -19.97 -6.99
N TYR A 561 5.50 -18.85 -7.70
CA TYR A 561 4.66 -18.57 -8.87
C TYR A 561 4.85 -19.61 -9.99
N LEU A 562 6.10 -19.88 -10.37
CA LEU A 562 6.39 -20.86 -11.40
C LEU A 562 5.93 -22.26 -10.98
N GLN A 563 6.20 -22.66 -9.75
CA GLN A 563 5.87 -23.98 -9.21
C GLN A 563 4.34 -24.23 -9.16
N GLU A 564 3.56 -23.22 -8.76
CA GLU A 564 2.09 -23.26 -8.81
C GLU A 564 1.57 -23.35 -10.25
N LYS A 565 2.16 -22.57 -11.17
CA LYS A 565 1.71 -22.50 -12.57
C LYS A 565 1.87 -23.83 -13.32
N ILE A 566 2.93 -24.58 -13.01
CA ILE A 566 3.24 -25.87 -13.63
C ILE A 566 2.61 -27.06 -12.89
N ASP A 567 2.08 -26.83 -11.68
CA ASP A 567 1.44 -27.82 -10.82
C ASP A 567 2.36 -29.03 -10.56
N VAL A 568 3.60 -28.72 -10.11
CA VAL A 568 4.60 -29.70 -9.64
C VAL A 568 4.83 -29.48 -8.15
N THR A 569 4.24 -30.35 -7.33
CA THR A 569 4.12 -30.16 -5.89
C THR A 569 5.41 -30.49 -5.11
N ARG A 570 6.25 -31.40 -5.62
CA ARG A 570 7.51 -31.78 -4.97
C ARG A 570 8.62 -30.82 -5.40
N GLY A 571 9.03 -29.94 -4.48
CA GLY A 571 10.05 -28.93 -4.71
C GLY A 571 11.25 -29.06 -3.77
N PHE A 572 12.47 -28.87 -4.29
CA PHE A 572 13.71 -28.88 -3.52
C PHE A 572 14.52 -27.60 -3.77
N ASP A 573 15.16 -27.07 -2.73
CA ASP A 573 16.07 -25.93 -2.81
C ASP A 573 17.50 -26.45 -2.70
N ILE A 574 18.27 -26.37 -3.78
CA ILE A 574 19.63 -26.89 -3.84
C ILE A 574 20.60 -25.71 -3.88
N ARG A 575 21.56 -25.71 -2.95
CA ARG A 575 22.54 -24.61 -2.84
C ARG A 575 23.98 -25.04 -3.08
N ASP A 576 24.22 -26.34 -3.09
CA ASP A 576 25.54 -26.94 -3.28
C ASP A 576 25.51 -27.94 -4.43
N ASN A 577 26.57 -27.94 -5.24
CA ASN A 577 26.72 -28.87 -6.36
C ASN A 577 26.81 -30.31 -5.85
N GLU A 578 27.35 -30.51 -4.64
CA GLU A 578 27.45 -31.83 -4.02
C GLU A 578 26.12 -32.32 -3.41
N GLU A 579 25.09 -31.47 -3.32
CA GLU A 579 23.80 -31.81 -2.71
C GLU A 579 22.86 -32.52 -3.70
N LEU A 580 22.87 -32.11 -4.97
CA LEU A 580 22.01 -32.71 -6.00
C LEU A 580 22.67 -33.98 -6.57
N THR A 581 22.33 -35.13 -5.99
CA THR A 581 22.86 -36.44 -6.38
C THR A 581 21.75 -37.48 -6.55
N ASP A 582 22.05 -38.59 -7.22
CA ASP A 582 21.16 -39.76 -7.29
C ASP A 582 20.76 -40.27 -5.89
N GLU A 583 21.70 -40.29 -4.95
CA GLU A 583 21.45 -40.70 -3.57
C GLU A 583 20.46 -39.75 -2.87
N PHE A 584 20.63 -38.43 -3.04
CA PHE A 584 19.72 -37.42 -2.51
C PHE A 584 18.31 -37.60 -3.09
N LEU A 585 18.16 -37.59 -4.42
CA LEU A 585 16.86 -37.71 -5.07
C LEU A 585 16.16 -39.02 -4.71
N THR A 586 16.90 -40.13 -4.70
CA THR A 586 16.40 -41.43 -4.27
C THR A 586 15.90 -41.40 -2.83
N SER A 587 16.65 -40.78 -1.90
CA SER A 587 16.25 -40.67 -0.49
C SER A 587 14.99 -39.84 -0.26
N GLN A 588 14.74 -38.83 -1.11
CA GLN A 588 13.57 -37.95 -1.01
C GLN A 588 12.33 -38.54 -1.71
N LEU A 589 12.53 -39.42 -2.68
CA LEU A 589 11.47 -39.95 -3.54
C LEU A 589 11.06 -41.38 -3.19
N MET A 590 11.93 -42.13 -2.52
CA MET A 590 11.58 -43.43 -1.94
C MET A 590 10.94 -43.24 -0.55
N PRO A 591 9.83 -43.95 -0.25
CA PRO A 591 9.18 -43.91 1.06
C PRO A 591 9.94 -44.65 2.17
#